data_AF-A0A453ST76-F1
#
_entry.id   AF-A0A453ST76-F1
#
_cell.length_a   1.000
_cell.length_b   1.000
_cell.length_c   1.000
_cell.angle_alpha   90.00
_cell.angle_beta   90.00
_cell.angle_gamma   90.00
#
_symmetry.space_group_name_H-M   'P 1'
#
loop_
_entity.id
_entity.type
_entity.pdbx_description
1 polymer ?
#
loop_
_entity_poly.entity_id
_entity_poly.type
_entity_poly.pdbx_seq_one_letter_code
_entity_poly.pdbx_strand_id
1 'polypeptide(L)'
;QFIMFYTCSLDPKTLGEGFAVFLTDIVTEKKEDPISRMSAVSYVGSYLSRARFISADTVVTILKKLVDWCVDYCDHQSKREATPIPNHQLFYATCQAVMYVLCFRLRSIMDYPNLKSDLFHMPFGFLFRHRLEPLKVCLPSIVNEFLRQAKDAGLVAAFVDPAAEDAIESDLSRTFGGINRLDMFFPFDPYLLKESDRYIRPNFEFWSMVKTTYSDDTDDDDDELEDLDAPEMNVGSLDDHVEIDINSDDDDLEYSMNKMSITPHHSFLHQMAMDSDGGLSMPARIRPSTSPPSRWAMSGESP
;
A
#
# COMPACT_ATOMS: atom_id res chain seq x y z
N GLN A 1 9.14 4.05 -10.26
CA GLN A 1 7.97 4.60 -9.56
C GLN A 1 8.24 5.88 -8.77
N PHE A 2 9.15 5.91 -7.78
CA PHE A 2 9.27 7.06 -6.86
C PHE A 2 9.59 8.43 -7.50
N ILE A 3 10.18 8.48 -8.70
CA ILE A 3 10.31 9.73 -9.47
C ILE A 3 8.92 10.34 -9.78
N MET A 4 7.95 9.53 -10.21
CA MET A 4 6.57 9.99 -10.46
C MET A 4 5.91 10.48 -9.17
N PHE A 5 6.09 9.77 -8.05
CA PHE A 5 5.58 10.17 -6.73
C PHE A 5 6.12 11.56 -6.34
N TYR A 6 7.43 11.76 -6.46
CA TYR A 6 8.07 13.05 -6.19
C TYR A 6 7.54 14.15 -7.12
N THR A 7 7.50 13.93 -8.44
CA THR A 7 6.93 14.89 -9.40
C THR A 7 5.47 15.24 -9.09
N CYS A 8 4.66 14.27 -8.66
CA CYS A 8 3.29 14.50 -8.25
C CYS A 8 3.19 15.33 -6.95
N SER A 9 4.13 15.18 -6.02
CA SER A 9 4.17 16.00 -4.80
C SER A 9 4.54 17.47 -5.02
N LEU A 10 5.11 17.82 -6.18
CA LEU A 10 5.43 19.21 -6.56
C LEU A 10 4.21 19.98 -7.10
N ASP A 11 3.21 19.28 -7.63
CA ASP A 11 1.87 19.83 -7.91
C ASP A 11 0.80 18.80 -7.52
N PRO A 12 0.43 18.76 -6.23
CA PRO A 12 -0.54 17.81 -5.71
C PRO A 12 -1.89 17.86 -6.44
N LYS A 13 -2.34 19.05 -6.85
CA LYS A 13 -3.69 19.25 -7.41
C LYS A 13 -3.78 18.83 -8.87
N THR A 14 -2.81 19.21 -9.70
CA THR A 14 -2.86 18.87 -11.13
C THR A 14 -2.25 17.50 -11.40
N LEU A 15 -1.08 17.22 -10.83
CA LEU A 15 -0.32 15.99 -11.10
C LEU A 15 -0.67 14.89 -10.09
N GLY A 16 -0.78 15.23 -8.81
CA GLY A 16 -1.08 14.26 -7.76
C GLY A 16 -2.46 13.61 -7.88
N GLU A 17 -3.52 14.42 -7.87
CA GLU A 17 -4.90 13.97 -8.05
C GLU A 17 -5.10 13.40 -9.46
N GLY A 18 -4.54 14.05 -10.49
CA GLY A 18 -4.60 13.58 -11.88
C GLY A 18 -4.01 12.18 -12.09
N PHE A 19 -2.86 11.87 -11.47
CA PHE A 19 -2.26 10.54 -11.54
C PHE A 19 -3.10 9.49 -10.80
N ALA A 20 -3.68 9.83 -9.65
CA ALA A 20 -4.57 8.93 -8.90
C ALA A 20 -5.86 8.61 -9.70
N VAL A 21 -6.47 9.62 -10.33
CA VAL A 21 -7.62 9.44 -11.22
C VAL A 21 -7.26 8.60 -12.44
N PHE A 22 -6.16 8.88 -13.12
CA PHE A 22 -5.68 8.12 -14.28
C PHE A 22 -5.50 6.62 -13.96
N LEU A 23 -4.88 6.28 -12.83
CA LEU A 23 -4.77 4.89 -12.38
C LEU A 23 -6.14 4.26 -12.11
N THR A 24 -7.05 4.99 -11.44
CA THR A 24 -8.41 4.50 -11.13
C THR A 24 -9.23 4.22 -12.40
N ASP A 25 -9.08 5.06 -13.41
CA ASP A 25 -9.78 4.91 -14.68
C ASP A 25 -9.25 3.70 -15.45
N ILE A 26 -7.93 3.42 -15.43
CA ILE A 26 -7.38 2.15 -15.93
C ILE A 26 -7.98 0.95 -15.18
N VAL A 27 -8.05 0.97 -13.84
CA VAL A 27 -8.65 -0.13 -13.05
C VAL A 27 -10.08 -0.43 -13.51
N THR A 28 -10.88 0.60 -13.76
CA THR A 28 -12.32 0.44 -14.05
C THR A 28 -12.63 0.19 -15.54
N GLU A 29 -11.83 0.70 -16.47
CA GLU A 29 -12.03 0.54 -17.92
C GLU A 29 -11.95 -0.93 -18.39
N LYS A 30 -12.93 -1.33 -19.21
CA LYS A 30 -13.02 -2.70 -19.77
C LYS A 30 -12.19 -2.92 -21.04
N LYS A 31 -11.51 -1.87 -21.54
CA LYS A 31 -10.63 -1.93 -22.73
C LYS A 31 -9.20 -2.32 -22.38
N GLU A 32 -8.74 -1.91 -21.20
CA GLU A 32 -7.38 -2.15 -20.72
C GLU A 32 -7.14 -3.63 -20.40
N ASP A 33 -5.91 -4.10 -20.65
CA ASP A 33 -5.57 -5.51 -20.49
C ASP A 33 -5.49 -5.92 -19.00
N PRO A 34 -5.69 -7.20 -18.66
CA PRO A 34 -5.70 -7.65 -17.26
C PRO A 34 -4.43 -7.34 -16.46
N ILE A 35 -3.25 -7.30 -17.10
CA ILE A 35 -1.96 -7.03 -16.45
C ILE A 35 -1.83 -5.54 -16.16
N SER A 36 -2.18 -4.67 -17.11
CA SER A 36 -2.22 -3.22 -16.90
C SER A 36 -3.23 -2.85 -15.80
N ARG A 37 -4.39 -3.50 -15.77
CA ARG A 37 -5.42 -3.29 -14.74
C ARG A 37 -4.99 -3.78 -13.35
N MET A 38 -4.40 -4.97 -13.25
CA MET A 38 -3.80 -5.46 -12.00
C MET A 38 -2.69 -4.52 -11.50
N SER A 39 -1.82 -4.06 -12.39
CA SER A 39 -0.77 -3.09 -12.08
C SER A 39 -1.36 -1.78 -11.57
N ALA A 40 -2.41 -1.26 -12.21
CA ALA A 40 -3.06 -0.02 -11.80
C ALA A 40 -3.73 -0.13 -10.41
N VAL A 41 -4.30 -1.28 -10.04
CA VAL A 41 -4.80 -1.55 -8.67
C VAL A 41 -3.66 -1.47 -7.66
N SER A 42 -2.56 -2.17 -7.92
CA SER A 42 -1.34 -2.11 -7.10
C SER A 42 -0.81 -0.68 -6.95
N TYR A 43 -0.74 0.07 -8.05
CA TYR A 43 -0.27 1.46 -8.03
C TYR A 43 -1.23 2.39 -7.27
N VAL A 44 -2.54 2.35 -7.50
CA VAL A 44 -3.49 3.28 -6.86
C VAL A 44 -3.66 3.01 -5.37
N GLY A 45 -3.74 1.73 -4.97
CA GLY A 45 -3.83 1.35 -3.56
C GLY A 45 -2.60 1.81 -2.77
N SER A 46 -1.40 1.48 -3.29
CA SER A 46 -0.15 1.91 -2.68
C SER A 46 0.00 3.44 -2.66
N TYR A 47 -0.42 4.14 -3.72
CA TYR A 47 -0.29 5.58 -3.84
C TYR A 47 -1.19 6.33 -2.85
N LEU A 48 -2.47 5.97 -2.71
CA LEU A 48 -3.40 6.66 -1.81
C LEU A 48 -3.06 6.43 -0.32
N SER A 49 -2.54 5.24 0.03
CA SER A 49 -2.01 4.96 1.36
C SER A 49 -0.78 5.81 1.70
N ARG A 50 0.14 5.97 0.74
CA ARG A 50 1.49 6.52 0.99
C ARG A 50 1.65 8.00 0.65
N ALA A 51 0.82 8.59 -0.22
CA ALA A 51 0.95 9.98 -0.65
C ALA A 51 0.23 10.96 0.30
N ARG A 52 0.98 11.59 1.21
CA ARG A 52 0.45 12.52 2.23
C ARG A 52 -0.21 13.77 1.62
N PHE A 53 0.33 14.21 0.48
CA PHE A 53 -0.11 15.39 -0.27
C PHE A 53 -1.44 15.20 -1.01
N ILE A 54 -1.99 13.97 -1.08
CA ILE A 54 -3.33 13.72 -1.63
C ILE A 54 -4.37 13.95 -0.53
N SER A 55 -5.42 14.72 -0.84
CA SER A 55 -6.46 15.08 0.13
C SER A 55 -7.34 13.89 0.52
N ALA A 56 -7.90 13.91 1.73
CA ALA A 56 -8.85 12.89 2.18
C ALA A 56 -10.12 12.82 1.29
N ASP A 57 -10.53 13.96 0.73
CA ASP A 57 -11.65 14.06 -0.23
C ASP A 57 -11.35 13.30 -1.54
N THR A 58 -10.14 13.48 -2.09
CA THR A 58 -9.66 12.73 -3.26
C THR A 58 -9.57 11.22 -2.95
N VAL A 59 -9.08 10.85 -1.75
CA VAL A 59 -9.00 9.45 -1.30
C VAL A 59 -10.41 8.83 -1.23
N VAL A 60 -11.38 9.49 -0.59
CA VAL A 60 -12.76 9.01 -0.48
C VAL A 60 -13.45 8.94 -1.85
N THR A 61 -13.23 9.93 -2.72
CA THR A 61 -13.76 9.92 -4.10
C THR A 61 -13.24 8.73 -4.91
N ILE A 62 -11.97 8.36 -4.77
CA ILE A 62 -11.40 7.20 -5.47
C ILE A 62 -11.81 5.87 -4.79
N LEU A 63 -11.81 5.80 -3.46
CA LEU A 63 -12.36 4.65 -2.72
C LEU A 63 -13.80 4.35 -3.18
N LYS A 64 -14.62 5.40 -3.36
CA LYS A 64 -15.97 5.24 -3.89
C LYS A 64 -15.98 4.63 -5.29
N LYS A 65 -15.19 5.15 -6.24
CA LYS A 65 -15.06 4.55 -7.59
C LYS A 65 -14.67 3.06 -7.53
N LEU A 66 -13.74 2.70 -6.65
CA LEU A 66 -13.25 1.32 -6.51
C LEU A 66 -14.29 0.39 -5.85
N VAL A 67 -15.00 0.86 -4.82
CA VAL A 67 -16.08 0.11 -4.15
C VAL A 67 -17.29 -0.06 -5.07
N ASP A 68 -17.72 0.99 -5.76
CA ASP A 68 -18.83 0.94 -6.73
C ASP A 68 -18.52 -0.08 -7.85
N TRP A 69 -17.29 -0.10 -8.38
CA TRP A 69 -16.83 -1.10 -9.35
C TRP A 69 -16.81 -2.54 -8.79
N CYS A 70 -16.39 -2.71 -7.54
CA CYS A 70 -16.43 -4.01 -6.86
C CYS A 70 -17.87 -4.50 -6.63
N VAL A 71 -18.81 -3.59 -6.34
CA VAL A 71 -20.24 -3.91 -6.18
C VAL A 71 -20.88 -4.28 -7.51
N ASP A 72 -20.62 -3.54 -8.59
CA ASP A 72 -21.01 -3.92 -9.96
C ASP A 72 -20.49 -5.32 -10.32
N TYR A 73 -19.25 -5.65 -9.93
CA TYR A 73 -18.67 -6.97 -10.14
C TYR A 73 -19.40 -8.06 -9.34
N CYS A 74 -19.63 -7.84 -8.04
CA CYS A 74 -20.44 -8.73 -7.19
C CYS A 74 -21.83 -8.99 -7.78
N ASP A 75 -22.51 -7.94 -8.22
CA ASP A 75 -23.88 -8.00 -8.74
C ASP A 75 -23.94 -8.71 -10.10
N HIS A 76 -22.93 -8.52 -10.97
CA HIS A 76 -22.74 -9.32 -12.18
C HIS A 76 -22.44 -10.80 -11.89
N GLN A 77 -21.60 -11.11 -10.89
CA GLN A 77 -21.27 -12.50 -10.54
C GLN A 77 -22.43 -13.21 -9.84
N SER A 78 -23.25 -12.53 -9.03
CA SER A 78 -24.46 -13.07 -8.42
C SER A 78 -25.48 -13.56 -9.45
N LYS A 79 -25.56 -12.88 -10.60
CA LYS A 79 -26.46 -13.20 -11.72
C LYS A 79 -25.95 -14.30 -12.66
N ARG A 80 -24.74 -14.83 -12.44
CA ARG A 80 -24.20 -15.98 -13.20
C ARG A 80 -24.55 -17.31 -12.54
N GLU A 81 -25.02 -18.24 -13.38
CA GLU A 81 -25.04 -19.68 -13.09
C GLU A 81 -23.61 -20.25 -12.99
N ALA A 82 -23.48 -21.44 -12.40
CA ALA A 82 -22.21 -22.03 -11.97
C ALA A 82 -21.35 -22.60 -13.13
N THR A 83 -20.90 -21.72 -14.02
CA THR A 83 -19.81 -21.99 -14.97
C THR A 83 -18.44 -22.09 -14.24
N PRO A 84 -17.41 -22.72 -14.85
CA PRO A 84 -16.09 -22.87 -14.22
C PRO A 84 -15.52 -21.57 -13.66
N ILE A 85 -14.85 -21.68 -12.50
CA ILE A 85 -14.44 -20.57 -11.63
C ILE A 85 -13.78 -19.45 -12.43
N PRO A 86 -14.41 -18.27 -12.55
CA PRO A 86 -13.76 -17.11 -13.14
C PRO A 86 -12.54 -16.73 -12.30
N ASN A 87 -11.43 -16.36 -12.95
CA ASN A 87 -10.30 -15.81 -12.20
C ASN A 87 -10.70 -14.44 -11.63
N HIS A 88 -11.04 -14.42 -10.34
CA HIS A 88 -11.48 -13.23 -9.62
C HIS A 88 -10.32 -12.34 -9.12
N GLN A 89 -9.07 -12.58 -9.55
CA GLN A 89 -7.88 -11.82 -9.13
C GLN A 89 -8.08 -10.31 -9.12
N LEU A 90 -8.58 -9.68 -10.19
CA LEU A 90 -8.77 -8.22 -10.20
C LEU A 90 -9.82 -7.74 -9.19
N PHE A 91 -10.84 -8.54 -8.88
CA PHE A 91 -11.83 -8.21 -7.86
C PHE A 91 -11.24 -8.27 -6.46
N TYR A 92 -10.56 -9.37 -6.11
CA TYR A 92 -9.87 -9.48 -4.82
C TYR A 92 -8.74 -8.45 -4.69
N ALA A 93 -8.05 -8.13 -5.77
CA ALA A 93 -7.04 -7.09 -5.80
C ALA A 93 -7.64 -5.72 -5.44
N THR A 94 -8.74 -5.32 -6.10
CA THR A 94 -9.40 -4.04 -5.78
C THR A 94 -9.94 -4.03 -4.34
N CYS A 95 -10.44 -5.16 -3.83
CA CYS A 95 -10.81 -5.29 -2.42
C CYS A 95 -9.61 -5.10 -1.47
N GLN A 96 -8.47 -5.74 -1.76
CA GLN A 96 -7.25 -5.60 -0.97
C GLN A 96 -6.68 -4.17 -1.00
N ALA A 97 -6.73 -3.50 -2.15
CA ALA A 97 -6.35 -2.10 -2.28
C ALA A 97 -7.27 -1.18 -1.47
N VAL A 98 -8.59 -1.39 -1.51
CA VAL A 98 -9.57 -0.63 -0.70
C VAL A 98 -9.28 -0.81 0.80
N MET A 99 -9.06 -2.05 1.27
CA MET A 99 -8.73 -2.30 2.68
C MET A 99 -7.39 -1.67 3.08
N TYR A 100 -6.34 -1.80 2.27
CA TYR A 100 -5.02 -1.22 2.55
C TYR A 100 -5.03 0.32 2.61
N VAL A 101 -5.79 0.97 1.73
CA VAL A 101 -5.98 2.43 1.79
C VAL A 101 -6.70 2.84 3.07
N LEU A 102 -7.69 2.07 3.52
CA LEU A 102 -8.37 2.33 4.79
C LEU A 102 -7.44 2.11 5.99
N CYS A 103 -6.57 1.09 6.02
CA CYS A 103 -5.58 0.92 7.09
C CYS A 103 -4.65 2.14 7.29
N PHE A 104 -4.35 2.89 6.22
CA PHE A 104 -3.49 4.07 6.28
C PHE A 104 -4.26 5.40 6.43
N ARG A 105 -5.53 5.46 6.00
CA ARG A 105 -6.27 6.72 5.88
C ARG A 105 -7.53 6.84 6.73
N LEU A 106 -8.03 5.75 7.34
CA LEU A 106 -9.35 5.76 8.01
C LEU A 106 -9.44 6.83 9.11
N ARG A 107 -8.45 6.96 10.01
CA ARG A 107 -8.41 8.03 11.03
C ARG A 107 -8.57 9.41 10.41
N SER A 108 -7.79 9.71 9.36
CA SER A 108 -7.81 11.01 8.65
C SER A 108 -9.09 11.28 7.85
N ILE A 109 -9.88 10.25 7.55
CA ILE A 109 -11.21 10.39 6.92
C ILE A 109 -12.27 10.65 7.99
N MET A 110 -12.13 10.00 9.16
CA MET A 110 -13.06 10.10 10.28
C MET A 110 -13.07 11.48 10.96
N ASP A 111 -11.98 12.26 10.83
CA ASP A 111 -11.89 13.65 11.28
C ASP A 111 -12.85 14.62 10.58
N TYR A 112 -13.33 14.28 9.37
CA TYR A 112 -14.19 15.13 8.56
C TYR A 112 -15.62 14.56 8.52
N PRO A 113 -16.62 15.16 9.20
CA PRO A 113 -17.96 14.59 9.31
C PRO A 113 -18.66 14.29 7.98
N ASN A 114 -18.39 15.08 6.93
CA ASN A 114 -18.89 14.82 5.58
C ASN A 114 -18.23 13.57 4.97
N LEU A 115 -16.89 13.48 4.97
CA LEU A 115 -16.16 12.35 4.41
C LEU A 115 -16.45 11.05 5.16
N LYS A 116 -16.65 11.13 6.48
CA LYS A 116 -17.18 10.04 7.30
C LYS A 116 -18.57 9.60 6.83
N SER A 117 -19.50 10.54 6.58
CA SER A 117 -20.83 10.21 6.06
C SER A 117 -20.75 9.55 4.68
N ASP A 118 -19.93 10.08 3.77
CA ASP A 118 -19.75 9.54 2.42
C ASP A 118 -19.13 8.13 2.44
N LEU A 119 -18.18 7.87 3.35
CA LEU A 119 -17.62 6.54 3.61
C LEU A 119 -18.66 5.56 4.16
N PHE A 120 -19.48 5.99 5.13
CA PHE A 120 -20.52 5.16 5.75
C PHE A 120 -21.71 4.88 4.80
N HIS A 121 -21.90 5.70 3.76
CA HIS A 121 -22.84 5.42 2.67
C HIS A 121 -22.30 4.42 1.62
N MET A 122 -21.03 4.02 1.68
CA MET A 122 -20.49 3.00 0.77
C MET A 122 -21.02 1.60 1.11
N PRO A 123 -21.37 0.77 0.11
CA PRO A 123 -22.00 -0.55 0.29
C PRO A 123 -21.07 -1.67 0.78
N PHE A 124 -20.17 -1.39 1.74
CA PHE A 124 -19.25 -2.38 2.34
C PHE A 124 -19.97 -3.64 2.86
N GLY A 125 -21.18 -3.47 3.41
CA GLY A 125 -22.06 -4.56 3.86
C GLY A 125 -22.42 -5.57 2.78
N PHE A 126 -22.64 -5.12 1.54
CA PHE A 126 -22.88 -6.00 0.40
C PHE A 126 -21.58 -6.59 -0.13
N LEU A 127 -20.52 -5.78 -0.20
CA LEU A 127 -19.22 -6.19 -0.76
C LEU A 127 -18.54 -7.29 0.07
N PHE A 128 -18.34 -7.07 1.37
CA PHE A 128 -17.54 -7.99 2.18
C PHE A 128 -18.30 -9.24 2.65
N ARG A 129 -19.64 -9.19 2.73
CA ARG A 129 -20.52 -10.36 2.94
C ARG A 129 -20.85 -11.14 1.66
N HIS A 130 -20.30 -10.74 0.51
CA HIS A 130 -20.62 -11.37 -0.77
C HIS A 130 -20.09 -12.82 -0.87
N ARG A 131 -20.76 -13.67 -1.67
CA ARG A 131 -20.42 -15.10 -1.89
C ARG A 131 -19.05 -15.40 -2.51
N LEU A 132 -18.22 -14.38 -2.72
CA LEU A 132 -16.82 -14.49 -3.14
C LEU A 132 -15.85 -14.39 -1.94
N GLU A 133 -16.36 -14.14 -0.73
CA GLU A 133 -15.62 -14.12 0.54
C GLU A 133 -14.29 -13.33 0.48
N PRO A 134 -14.27 -12.07 -0.01
CA PRO A 134 -13.01 -11.34 -0.24
C PRO A 134 -12.13 -11.22 1.01
N LEU A 135 -12.72 -11.14 2.20
CA LEU A 135 -11.99 -11.13 3.48
C LEU A 135 -11.17 -12.41 3.72
N LYS A 136 -11.58 -13.56 3.19
CA LYS A 136 -10.85 -14.84 3.31
C LYS A 136 -9.78 -15.05 2.22
N VAL A 137 -9.78 -14.23 1.17
CA VAL A 137 -8.91 -14.40 -0.01
C VAL A 137 -7.82 -13.32 -0.09
N CYS A 138 -8.08 -12.13 0.43
CA CYS A 138 -7.07 -11.07 0.55
C CYS A 138 -6.03 -11.40 1.63
N LEU A 139 -4.88 -10.71 1.60
CA LEU A 139 -3.78 -10.94 2.53
C LEU A 139 -4.21 -10.69 4.00
N PRO A 140 -4.10 -11.68 4.90
CA PRO A 140 -4.64 -11.56 6.26
C PRO A 140 -4.07 -10.43 7.12
N SER A 141 -2.82 -9.99 6.91
CA SER A 141 -2.28 -8.82 7.63
C SER A 141 -3.07 -7.54 7.33
N ILE A 142 -3.41 -7.33 6.05
CA ILE A 142 -4.26 -6.21 5.61
C ILE A 142 -5.67 -6.39 6.15
N VAL A 143 -6.24 -7.59 6.06
CA VAL A 143 -7.61 -7.86 6.52
C VAL A 143 -7.74 -7.62 8.03
N ASN A 144 -6.82 -8.15 8.85
CA ASN A 144 -6.88 -8.02 10.30
C ASN A 144 -6.71 -6.57 10.76
N GLU A 145 -5.74 -5.82 10.21
CA GLU A 145 -5.53 -4.40 10.52
C GLU A 145 -6.72 -3.55 10.05
N PHE A 146 -7.28 -3.83 8.87
CA PHE A 146 -8.52 -3.19 8.40
C PHE A 146 -9.69 -3.46 9.34
N LEU A 147 -9.93 -4.72 9.72
CA LEU A 147 -11.01 -5.09 10.64
C LEU A 147 -10.84 -4.42 12.01
N ARG A 148 -9.60 -4.35 12.54
CA ARG A 148 -9.32 -3.70 13.83
C ARG A 148 -9.69 -2.22 13.81
N GLN A 149 -9.21 -1.45 12.82
CA GLN A 149 -9.55 -0.02 12.71
C GLN A 149 -11.02 0.21 12.34
N ALA A 150 -11.59 -0.62 11.46
CA ALA A 150 -12.98 -0.48 11.07
C ALA A 150 -13.96 -0.87 12.19
N LYS A 151 -13.57 -1.71 13.16
CA LYS A 151 -14.34 -2.02 14.38
C LYS A 151 -14.48 -0.77 15.23
N ASP A 152 -13.34 -0.23 15.61
CA ASP A 152 -13.20 0.95 16.46
C ASP A 152 -13.86 2.19 15.83
N ALA A 153 -13.66 2.41 14.52
CA ALA A 153 -14.35 3.45 13.76
C ALA A 153 -15.90 3.29 13.70
N GLY A 154 -16.44 2.13 14.09
CA GLY A 154 -17.87 1.81 14.01
C GLY A 154 -18.35 1.37 12.61
N LEU A 155 -17.44 1.16 11.66
CA LEU A 155 -17.72 0.81 10.27
C LEU A 155 -18.03 -0.69 10.08
N VAL A 156 -17.42 -1.57 10.90
CA VAL A 156 -17.57 -3.04 10.86
C VAL A 156 -19.03 -3.51 11.03
N ALA A 157 -19.86 -2.76 11.75
CA ALA A 157 -21.29 -3.06 11.91
C ALA A 157 -22.05 -3.19 10.58
N ALA A 158 -21.54 -2.58 9.49
CA ALA A 158 -22.11 -2.74 8.16
C ALA A 158 -21.89 -4.15 7.56
N PHE A 159 -20.79 -4.84 7.89
CA PHE A 159 -20.35 -6.05 7.19
C PHE A 159 -19.94 -7.27 8.05
N VAL A 160 -19.71 -7.15 9.36
CA VAL A 160 -19.58 -8.31 10.27
C VAL A 160 -20.87 -8.48 11.08
N ASP A 161 -21.23 -9.71 11.41
CA ASP A 161 -22.27 -9.99 12.41
C ASP A 161 -21.59 -10.06 13.79
N PRO A 162 -22.07 -9.36 14.83
CA PRO A 162 -21.48 -9.42 16.17
C PRO A 162 -21.33 -10.85 16.73
N ALA A 163 -22.18 -11.79 16.33
CA ALA A 163 -22.08 -13.20 16.75
C ALA A 163 -21.04 -14.01 15.95
N ALA A 164 -20.44 -13.44 14.91
CA ALA A 164 -19.42 -14.07 14.06
C ALA A 164 -18.01 -13.48 14.24
N GLU A 165 -17.83 -12.50 15.13
CA GLU A 165 -16.57 -11.75 15.26
C GLU A 165 -15.41 -12.65 15.72
N ASP A 166 -15.55 -13.34 16.86
CA ASP A 166 -14.59 -14.33 17.38
C ASP A 166 -14.31 -15.46 16.36
N ALA A 167 -15.33 -15.84 15.59
CA ALA A 167 -15.24 -16.89 14.58
C ALA A 167 -14.43 -16.44 13.35
N ILE A 168 -14.51 -15.15 12.97
CA ILE A 168 -13.73 -14.58 11.87
C ILE A 168 -12.24 -14.54 12.22
N GLU A 169 -11.87 -14.12 13.44
CA GLU A 169 -10.46 -14.15 13.86
C GLU A 169 -9.90 -15.60 13.88
N SER A 170 -10.71 -16.56 14.32
CA SER A 170 -10.35 -17.99 14.31
C SER A 170 -10.25 -18.59 12.89
N ASP A 171 -11.17 -18.28 11.97
CA ASP A 171 -11.13 -18.82 10.61
C ASP A 171 -10.08 -18.12 9.72
N LEU A 172 -9.85 -16.81 9.91
CA LEU A 172 -8.78 -16.07 9.22
C LEU A 172 -7.42 -16.63 9.61
N SER A 173 -7.15 -16.82 10.91
CA SER A 173 -5.89 -17.41 11.41
C SER A 173 -5.65 -18.85 10.92
N ARG A 174 -6.70 -19.60 10.58
CA ARG A 174 -6.61 -20.99 10.11
C ARG A 174 -6.49 -21.16 8.60
N THR A 175 -6.85 -20.16 7.79
CA THR A 175 -6.96 -20.30 6.31
C THR A 175 -5.73 -19.73 5.56
N PHE A 176 -4.55 -19.80 6.17
CA PHE A 176 -3.35 -19.13 5.65
C PHE A 176 -2.71 -19.82 4.43
N GLY A 177 -2.71 -19.13 3.28
CA GLY A 177 -1.77 -19.40 2.18
C GLY A 177 -2.13 -20.55 1.24
N GLY A 178 -3.42 -20.79 1.00
CA GLY A 178 -3.89 -21.71 -0.05
C GLY A 178 -3.34 -21.37 -1.45
N ILE A 179 -3.46 -22.36 -2.36
CA ILE A 179 -2.66 -22.52 -3.60
C ILE A 179 -2.69 -21.31 -4.58
N ASN A 180 -3.62 -20.37 -4.43
CA ASN A 180 -3.71 -19.16 -5.23
C ASN A 180 -3.66 -17.89 -4.35
N ARG A 181 -2.56 -17.65 -3.62
CA ARG A 181 -2.28 -16.32 -3.04
C ARG A 181 -2.36 -15.27 -4.16
N LEU A 182 -2.94 -14.10 -3.88
CA LEU A 182 -2.77 -12.95 -4.76
C LEU A 182 -1.31 -12.50 -4.71
N ASP A 183 -0.63 -12.63 -5.85
CA ASP A 183 0.68 -12.05 -6.09
C ASP A 183 0.53 -10.54 -6.32
N MET A 184 0.23 -9.83 -5.24
CA MET A 184 0.10 -8.37 -5.21
C MET A 184 1.33 -7.76 -4.54
N PHE A 185 1.92 -6.80 -5.23
CA PHE A 185 2.97 -5.92 -4.76
C PHE A 185 2.43 -4.48 -4.66
N PHE A 186 2.80 -3.72 -3.63
CA PHE A 186 2.48 -2.29 -3.53
C PHE A 186 3.70 -1.44 -3.92
N PRO A 187 3.70 -0.71 -5.07
CA PRO A 187 4.95 -0.15 -5.60
C PRO A 187 5.64 0.92 -4.76
N PHE A 188 4.94 1.58 -3.84
CA PHE A 188 5.47 2.62 -2.96
C PHE A 188 5.71 2.11 -1.53
N ASP A 189 6.03 0.83 -1.35
CA ASP A 189 5.99 0.14 -0.06
C ASP A 189 7.34 -0.53 0.31
N PRO A 190 7.97 -0.18 1.45
CA PRO A 190 8.26 1.18 1.89
C PRO A 190 9.44 1.80 1.09
N TYR A 191 9.85 3.03 1.42
CA TYR A 191 11.02 3.67 0.81
C TYR A 191 12.30 3.40 1.60
N LEU A 192 13.36 2.91 0.93
CA LEU A 192 14.59 2.40 1.56
C LEU A 192 15.89 3.13 1.15
N LEU A 193 15.83 4.12 0.27
CA LEU A 193 17.03 4.76 -0.30
C LEU A 193 17.49 5.98 0.52
N LYS A 194 18.30 5.74 1.56
CA LYS A 194 18.76 6.74 2.55
C LYS A 194 19.17 8.10 1.94
N GLU A 195 19.99 8.12 0.87
CA GLU A 195 20.48 9.35 0.21
C GLU A 195 19.39 10.25 -0.40
N SER A 196 18.32 9.65 -0.94
CA SER A 196 17.23 10.35 -1.63
C SER A 196 15.95 10.45 -0.80
N ASP A 197 15.94 9.88 0.41
CA ASP A 197 14.81 9.89 1.34
C ASP A 197 14.38 11.31 1.72
N ARG A 198 15.31 12.26 1.83
CA ARG A 198 15.04 13.68 2.08
C ARG A 198 14.09 14.35 1.07
N TYR A 199 13.93 13.78 -0.13
CA TYR A 199 12.98 14.25 -1.15
C TYR A 199 11.60 13.57 -1.06
N ILE A 200 11.52 12.41 -0.41
CA ILE A 200 10.32 11.56 -0.35
C ILE A 200 9.63 11.69 1.02
N ARG A 201 10.38 11.56 2.12
CA ARG A 201 9.89 11.58 3.51
C ARG A 201 8.88 12.70 3.84
N PRO A 202 9.08 13.98 3.45
CA PRO A 202 8.10 15.03 3.78
C PRO A 202 6.69 14.76 3.24
N ASN A 203 6.62 14.03 2.12
CA ASN A 203 5.42 13.79 1.33
C ASN A 203 4.93 12.32 1.38
N PHE A 204 5.59 11.47 2.18
CA PHE A 204 5.40 10.01 2.20
C PHE A 204 5.02 9.49 3.58
N GLU A 205 3.90 8.78 3.68
CA GLU A 205 3.39 8.21 4.93
C GLU A 205 4.11 6.89 5.23
N PHE A 206 4.86 6.84 6.32
CA PHE A 206 5.42 5.58 6.84
C PHE A 206 4.40 4.90 7.75
N TRP A 207 4.42 3.56 7.87
CA TRP A 207 3.44 2.87 8.72
C TRP A 207 3.55 3.30 10.19
N SER A 208 4.78 3.55 10.66
CA SER A 208 5.08 4.12 11.98
C SER A 208 4.57 5.55 12.20
N MET A 209 4.07 6.25 11.17
CA MET A 209 3.47 7.59 11.26
C MET A 209 1.94 7.56 11.17
N VAL A 210 1.34 6.41 10.85
CA VAL A 210 -0.11 6.27 10.74
C VAL A 210 -0.75 6.31 12.12
N LYS A 211 -1.41 7.42 12.44
CA LYS A 211 -2.37 7.46 13.56
C LYS A 211 -3.53 6.51 13.24
N THR A 212 -3.59 5.38 13.93
CA THR A 212 -4.69 4.42 13.81
C THR A 212 -5.93 4.93 14.56
N THR A 213 -7.09 4.32 14.35
CA THR A 213 -8.32 4.78 15.03
C THR A 213 -8.32 4.41 16.51
N TYR A 214 -7.88 3.19 16.83
CA TYR A 214 -7.85 2.61 18.18
C TYR A 214 -6.72 3.12 19.10
N SER A 215 -5.95 4.14 18.69
CA SER A 215 -4.73 4.60 19.39
C SER A 215 -4.89 5.93 20.12
N ASP A 216 -6.09 6.51 20.18
CA ASP A 216 -6.35 7.77 20.89
C ASP A 216 -6.66 7.54 22.40
N ASP A 217 -6.48 6.32 22.92
CA ASP A 217 -6.87 5.87 24.28
C ASP A 217 -5.71 5.72 25.29
N THR A 218 -4.46 6.09 24.95
CA THR A 218 -3.26 5.76 25.78
C THR A 218 -2.26 6.91 26.02
N ASP A 219 -2.67 8.17 25.88
CA ASP A 219 -1.81 9.36 26.07
C ASP A 219 -2.11 10.13 27.39
N ASP A 220 -2.72 9.48 28.40
CA ASP A 220 -3.21 10.13 29.65
C ASP A 220 -2.92 9.33 30.95
N ASP A 221 -2.03 8.31 30.89
CA ASP A 221 -1.59 7.44 32.01
C ASP A 221 -0.03 7.42 32.14
N ASP A 222 0.63 8.58 32.00
CA ASP A 222 2.10 8.72 32.09
C ASP A 222 2.56 9.16 33.51
N ASP A 223 2.14 8.41 34.53
CA ASP A 223 2.24 8.82 35.95
C ASP A 223 2.39 7.63 36.93
N GLU A 224 3.46 6.81 36.83
CA GLU A 224 4.07 6.06 37.97
C GLU A 224 5.39 5.32 37.60
N LEU A 225 6.54 6.02 37.60
CA LEU A 225 7.86 5.42 37.89
C LEU A 225 8.77 6.44 38.60
N GLU A 226 8.81 6.39 39.94
CA GLU A 226 9.66 7.26 40.78
C GLU A 226 11.16 6.86 40.75
N ASP A 227 12.00 7.82 41.15
CA ASP A 227 13.44 7.75 41.46
C ASP A 227 14.43 7.31 40.35
N LEU A 228 15.23 8.27 39.86
CA LEU A 228 16.68 8.32 40.18
C LEU A 228 17.32 9.71 39.86
N ASP A 229 17.24 10.60 40.86
CA ASP A 229 18.12 11.74 41.23
C ASP A 229 18.96 12.55 40.19
N ALA A 230 18.83 13.88 40.30
CA ALA A 230 19.74 14.98 39.90
C ALA A 230 19.93 15.36 38.40
N PRO A 231 20.22 16.66 38.09
CA PRO A 231 19.75 17.89 38.74
C PRO A 231 19.25 18.98 37.75
N GLU A 232 18.57 20.00 38.27
CA GLU A 232 17.95 21.11 37.51
C GLU A 232 18.93 21.92 36.63
N MET A 233 18.54 22.22 35.39
CA MET A 233 18.93 23.44 34.64
C MET A 233 17.73 24.02 33.87
N ASN A 234 17.79 25.31 33.54
CA ASN A 234 16.59 26.17 33.50
C ASN A 234 16.45 27.03 32.22
N VAL A 235 15.21 27.12 31.71
CA VAL A 235 14.68 27.93 30.57
C VAL A 235 15.35 27.79 29.19
N GLY A 236 14.57 27.39 28.18
CA GLY A 236 14.91 27.53 26.76
C GLY A 236 13.69 27.34 25.85
N SER A 237 13.25 28.41 25.17
CA SER A 237 12.08 28.40 24.29
C SER A 237 12.40 27.90 22.86
N LEU A 238 11.37 27.35 22.20
CA LEU A 238 11.09 27.31 20.74
C LEU A 238 11.33 25.97 20.01
N ASP A 239 10.54 25.81 18.94
CA ASP A 239 10.46 24.79 17.88
C ASP A 239 10.10 23.33 18.27
N ASP A 240 8.91 22.94 17.80
CA ASP A 240 8.45 21.55 17.67
C ASP A 240 9.14 20.90 16.47
N HIS A 241 10.42 20.54 16.69
CA HIS A 241 11.20 19.71 15.81
C HIS A 241 11.51 18.39 16.52
N VAL A 242 10.75 17.35 16.15
CA VAL A 242 11.01 15.97 16.57
C VAL A 242 12.32 15.48 15.95
N GLU A 243 13.43 15.78 16.62
CA GLU A 243 14.69 15.09 16.40
C GLU A 243 14.53 13.64 16.88
N ILE A 244 14.35 12.72 15.93
CA ILE A 244 14.38 11.29 16.20
C ILE A 244 15.81 10.95 16.60
N ASP A 245 16.02 10.57 17.85
CA ASP A 245 17.33 10.14 18.34
C ASP A 245 17.81 8.92 17.54
N ILE A 246 18.97 9.06 16.89
CA ILE A 246 19.50 8.07 15.94
C ILE A 246 20.26 6.95 16.69
N ASN A 247 19.86 6.68 17.93
CA ASN A 247 20.46 5.71 18.85
C ASN A 247 19.45 4.69 19.42
N SER A 248 18.16 4.78 19.08
CA SER A 248 17.23 3.64 19.30
C SER A 248 17.56 2.49 18.34
N ASP A 249 17.52 1.26 18.81
CA ASP A 249 17.95 0.07 18.05
C ASP A 249 17.33 0.00 16.62
N ASP A 250 18.21 -0.07 15.61
CA ASP A 250 17.87 -0.01 14.17
C ASP A 250 16.84 -1.10 13.79
N ASP A 251 16.86 -2.25 14.49
CA ASP A 251 15.94 -3.39 14.32
C ASP A 251 14.47 -3.03 14.64
N ASP A 252 14.20 -2.27 15.71
CA ASP A 252 12.82 -1.91 16.11
C ASP A 252 12.22 -0.84 15.17
N LEU A 253 13.06 0.08 14.68
CA LEU A 253 12.67 1.04 13.64
C LEU A 253 12.37 0.35 12.31
N GLU A 254 13.21 -0.61 11.87
CA GLU A 254 12.94 -1.39 10.67
C GLU A 254 11.69 -2.27 10.82
N TYR A 255 11.48 -2.91 11.98
CA TYR A 255 10.28 -3.69 12.28
C TYR A 255 9.00 -2.83 12.19
N SER A 256 9.01 -1.65 12.82
CA SER A 256 7.88 -0.71 12.80
C SER A 256 7.58 -0.18 11.40
N MET A 257 8.62 0.12 10.59
CA MET A 257 8.45 0.52 9.19
C MET A 257 7.88 -0.60 8.29
N ASN A 258 8.21 -1.87 8.58
CA ASN A 258 7.86 -3.02 7.76
C ASN A 258 6.55 -3.74 8.16
N LYS A 259 5.94 -3.48 9.32
CA LYS A 259 4.73 -4.18 9.80
C LYS A 259 3.58 -4.28 8.76
N MET A 260 3.38 -3.25 7.95
CA MET A 260 2.38 -3.22 6.87
C MET A 260 3.00 -3.16 5.46
N SER A 261 4.25 -3.62 5.31
CA SER A 261 4.85 -3.91 4.02
C SER A 261 4.30 -5.22 3.45
N ILE A 262 3.90 -5.22 2.18
CA ILE A 262 3.67 -6.45 1.41
C ILE A 262 4.72 -6.67 0.33
N THR A 263 5.74 -5.82 0.27
CA THR A 263 6.84 -5.96 -0.68
C THR A 263 7.58 -7.27 -0.43
N PRO A 264 7.70 -8.17 -1.43
CA PRO A 264 8.46 -9.39 -1.28
C PRO A 264 9.90 -9.07 -0.90
N HIS A 265 10.36 -9.58 0.25
CA HIS A 265 11.76 -9.52 0.65
C HIS A 265 12.60 -10.38 -0.30
N HIS A 266 12.96 -9.82 -1.45
CA HIS A 266 14.00 -10.36 -2.30
C HIS A 266 15.33 -10.20 -1.58
N SER A 267 15.71 -11.25 -0.85
CA SER A 267 17.02 -11.37 -0.21
C SER A 267 18.12 -11.29 -1.27
N PHE A 268 18.66 -10.09 -1.49
CA PHE A 268 19.84 -9.85 -2.34
C PHE A 268 21.13 -10.46 -1.74
N LEU A 269 21.04 -11.08 -0.56
CA LEU A 269 21.93 -12.14 -0.11
C LEU A 269 21.89 -13.32 -1.08
N HIS A 270 22.69 -13.19 -2.14
CA HIS A 270 23.15 -14.30 -2.95
C HIS A 270 23.60 -15.44 -2.03
N GLN A 271 23.10 -16.65 -2.27
CA GLN A 271 23.42 -17.81 -1.43
C GLN A 271 24.88 -18.22 -1.67
N MET A 272 25.78 -17.53 -0.96
CA MET A 272 27.21 -17.84 -0.85
C MET A 272 27.36 -19.21 -0.19
N ALA A 273 27.24 -20.27 -0.98
CA ALA A 273 27.56 -21.61 -0.56
C ALA A 273 29.02 -21.63 -0.09
N MET A 274 29.26 -22.08 1.15
CA MET A 274 30.60 -22.25 1.67
C MET A 274 31.23 -23.52 1.11
N ASP A 275 31.63 -23.46 -0.16
CA ASP A 275 32.64 -24.33 -0.74
C ASP A 275 33.93 -23.53 -0.97
N SER A 276 35.06 -24.18 -0.70
CA SER A 276 36.37 -23.54 -0.61
C SER A 276 37.10 -23.44 -1.95
N ASP A 277 37.91 -22.38 -2.06
CA ASP A 277 38.97 -22.15 -3.05
C ASP A 277 38.53 -21.76 -4.48
N GLY A 278 38.94 -20.56 -4.92
CA GLY A 278 38.56 -19.95 -6.19
C GLY A 278 38.70 -18.42 -6.19
N GLY A 279 39.64 -17.90 -6.98
CA GLY A 279 40.02 -16.48 -6.97
C GLY A 279 39.01 -15.50 -7.59
N LEU A 280 39.02 -14.26 -7.09
CA LEU A 280 38.12 -13.15 -7.48
C LEU A 280 38.22 -12.76 -8.97
N SER A 281 37.07 -12.60 -9.64
CA SER A 281 36.94 -11.82 -10.88
C SER A 281 35.48 -11.42 -11.14
N MET A 282 35.22 -10.14 -11.46
CA MET A 282 33.86 -9.68 -11.82
C MET A 282 33.58 -9.85 -13.33
N PRO A 283 32.44 -10.45 -13.73
CA PRO A 283 32.06 -10.61 -15.14
C PRO A 283 31.51 -9.31 -15.76
N ALA A 284 32.31 -8.25 -15.78
CA ALA A 284 31.96 -6.98 -16.43
C ALA A 284 32.14 -7.07 -17.96
N ARG A 285 31.06 -7.29 -18.72
CA ARG A 285 31.05 -7.08 -20.17
C ARG A 285 29.67 -6.74 -20.75
N ILE A 286 29.35 -5.45 -20.74
CA ILE A 286 28.31 -4.85 -21.60
C ILE A 286 28.65 -5.17 -23.06
N ARG A 287 27.69 -5.69 -23.84
CA ARG A 287 27.85 -5.84 -25.30
C ARG A 287 27.55 -4.49 -25.97
N PRO A 288 28.47 -3.90 -26.76
CA PRO A 288 28.17 -2.71 -27.53
C PRO A 288 27.11 -2.98 -28.60
N SER A 289 26.21 -2.02 -28.82
CA SER A 289 25.27 -2.06 -29.95
C SER A 289 26.01 -1.78 -31.26
N THR A 290 25.82 -2.63 -32.28
CA THR A 290 26.36 -2.43 -33.62
C THR A 290 25.27 -1.91 -34.57
N SER A 291 25.26 -0.61 -34.82
CA SER A 291 24.41 0.00 -35.85
C SER A 291 24.75 -0.58 -37.25
N PRO A 292 23.77 -0.80 -38.13
CA PRO A 292 24.03 -1.29 -39.49
C PRO A 292 24.76 -0.24 -40.33
N PRO A 293 25.72 -0.63 -41.18
CA PRO A 293 26.50 0.31 -41.99
C PRO A 293 25.68 0.98 -43.09
N SER A 294 25.88 2.28 -43.28
CA SER A 294 25.28 3.07 -44.35
C SER A 294 25.86 2.70 -45.72
N ARG A 295 25.01 2.66 -46.75
CA ARG A 295 25.33 2.10 -48.07
C ARG A 295 25.23 3.16 -49.18
N TRP A 296 26.32 3.88 -49.46
CA TRP A 296 26.36 4.89 -50.53
C TRP A 296 27.64 4.84 -51.40
N ALA A 297 27.39 4.61 -52.69
CA ALA A 297 28.15 5.00 -53.90
C ALA A 297 29.69 5.17 -53.91
N MET A 298 30.37 4.26 -54.64
CA MET A 298 31.27 4.55 -55.79
C MET A 298 31.07 3.41 -56.82
N SER A 299 31.06 3.51 -58.15
CA SER A 299 31.27 4.56 -59.20
C SER A 299 32.71 5.00 -59.53
N GLY A 300 33.08 4.87 -60.82
CA GLY A 300 34.40 5.14 -61.41
C GLY A 300 35.08 3.81 -61.80
N GLU A 301 35.01 3.34 -63.05
CA GLU A 301 35.88 3.72 -64.19
C GLU A 301 37.37 3.48 -63.87
N SER A 302 38.23 2.78 -64.61
CA SER A 302 38.40 2.39 -66.04
C SER A 302 39.91 1.97 -66.13
N PRO A 303 40.49 1.34 -67.17
CA PRO A 303 40.25 1.48 -68.62
C PRO A 303 39.76 0.23 -69.36
#